data_AF-A0A255Z7D5-F1
#
_entry.id   AF-A0A255Z7D5-F1
#
_cell.length_a   1.000
_cell.length_b   1.000
_cell.length_c   1.000
_cell.angle_alpha   90.00
_cell.angle_beta   90.00
_cell.angle_gamma   90.00
#
_symmetry.space_group_name_H-M   'P 1'
#
loop_
_entity.id
_entity.type
_entity.pdbx_description
1 polymer ?
#
loop_
_entity_poly.entity_id
_entity_poly.type
_entity_poly.pdbx_seq_one_letter_code
_entity_poly.pdbx_strand_id
1 'polypeptide(L)'
;MKPATGYSNRPTSDDPRDVEAWGLTEAARRLIHARQTPDNVDLLRQALSLNQRLWTIFQTSMVDPECPLPKDIRDNVLALSIIVDRQTFDRLIDLDVNKLDRLIDINRAVATGLSQRPAPGAAASPAAQPTMAAPVPKPPQAPPPSPSGKLSISI
;
A
#
# COMPACT_ATOMS: atom_id res chain seq x y z
N MET A 1 23.00 -29.36 -6.03
CA MET A 1 21.73 -28.61 -5.80
C MET A 1 21.71 -28.17 -4.35
N LYS A 2 21.70 -26.86 -4.06
CA LYS A 2 21.58 -26.35 -2.67
C LYS A 2 20.09 -26.34 -2.29
N PRO A 3 19.71 -26.82 -1.09
CA PRO A 3 18.31 -26.78 -0.67
C PRO A 3 17.84 -25.33 -0.57
N ALA A 4 16.63 -25.06 -1.07
CA ALA A 4 15.97 -23.78 -0.89
C ALA A 4 15.83 -23.51 0.60
N THR A 5 16.43 -22.41 1.08
CA THR A 5 16.36 -21.99 2.48
C THR A 5 14.90 -21.90 2.91
N GLY A 6 14.44 -22.90 3.64
CA GLY A 6 13.14 -22.89 4.29
C GLY A 6 13.06 -21.75 5.30
N TYR A 7 11.87 -21.24 5.50
CA TYR A 7 11.54 -20.26 6.53
C TYR A 7 11.78 -20.88 7.91
N SER A 8 13.00 -20.72 8.48
CA SER A 8 13.41 -21.36 9.74
C SER A 8 12.60 -20.98 10.98
N ASN A 9 11.57 -20.13 10.87
CA ASN A 9 10.74 -19.75 12.02
C ASN A 9 9.29 -19.42 11.65
N ARG A 10 8.63 -20.33 10.92
CA ARG A 10 7.19 -20.19 10.60
C ARG A 10 6.35 -20.23 11.90
N PRO A 11 5.33 -19.37 12.06
CA PRO A 11 4.40 -19.42 13.18
C PRO A 11 3.64 -20.75 13.23
N THR A 12 3.30 -21.21 14.43
CA THR A 12 2.41 -22.36 14.69
C THR A 12 0.94 -21.94 14.69
N SER A 13 0.53 -21.07 13.77
CA SER A 13 -0.90 -20.71 13.58
C SER A 13 -1.51 -21.57 12.49
N ASP A 14 -2.72 -22.06 12.74
CA ASP A 14 -3.52 -22.82 11.78
C ASP A 14 -4.31 -21.89 10.82
N ASP A 15 -4.32 -20.57 11.08
CA ASP A 15 -4.98 -19.58 10.23
C ASP A 15 -4.06 -19.18 9.05
N PRO A 16 -4.47 -19.40 7.78
CA PRO A 16 -3.69 -19.00 6.62
C PRO A 16 -3.31 -17.52 6.61
N ARG A 17 -4.17 -16.64 7.12
CA ARG A 17 -3.93 -15.19 7.12
C ARG A 17 -2.79 -14.80 8.05
N ASP A 18 -2.63 -15.51 9.17
CA ASP A 18 -1.52 -15.30 10.10
C ASP A 18 -0.18 -15.70 9.46
N VAL A 19 -0.17 -16.80 8.70
CA VAL A 19 1.01 -17.28 7.99
C VAL A 19 1.40 -16.30 6.87
N GLU A 20 0.42 -15.77 6.15
CA GLU A 20 0.61 -14.75 5.12
C GLU A 20 1.16 -13.44 5.69
N ALA A 21 0.56 -12.94 6.79
CA ALA A 21 1.01 -11.73 7.48
C ALA A 21 2.45 -11.89 7.99
N TRP A 22 2.78 -13.06 8.54
CA TRP A 22 4.14 -13.38 8.95
C TRP A 22 5.11 -13.40 7.77
N GLY A 23 4.73 -14.03 6.65
CA GLY A 23 5.56 -14.08 5.45
C GLY A 23 5.94 -12.70 4.93
N LEU A 24 4.97 -11.77 4.89
CA LEU A 24 5.18 -10.38 4.49
C LEU A 24 6.07 -9.62 5.50
N THR A 25 5.87 -9.85 6.79
CA THR A 25 6.72 -9.28 7.85
C THR A 25 8.17 -9.74 7.71
N GLU A 26 8.39 -11.02 7.45
CA GLU A 26 9.72 -11.59 7.24
C GLU A 26 10.37 -11.06 5.94
N ALA A 27 9.59 -10.90 4.87
CA ALA A 27 10.08 -10.27 3.63
C ALA A 27 10.54 -8.82 3.88
N ALA A 28 9.74 -8.01 4.57
CA ALA A 28 10.11 -6.65 4.96
C ALA A 28 11.39 -6.63 5.81
N ARG A 29 11.50 -7.52 6.80
CA ARG A 29 12.68 -7.64 7.67
C ARG A 29 13.95 -7.94 6.86
N ARG A 30 13.87 -8.84 5.88
CA ARG A 30 15.03 -9.18 5.03
C ARG A 30 15.44 -8.04 4.10
N LEU A 31 14.48 -7.29 3.57
CA LEU A 31 14.78 -6.09 2.78
C LEU A 31 15.46 -5.01 3.64
N ILE A 32 15.01 -4.80 4.87
CA ILE A 32 15.66 -3.89 5.83
C ILE A 32 17.08 -4.35 6.13
N HIS A 33 17.29 -5.65 6.37
CA HIS A 33 18.62 -6.20 6.62
C HIS A 33 19.54 -6.02 5.41
N ALA A 34 19.06 -6.26 4.19
CA ALA A 34 19.82 -6.00 2.98
C ALA A 34 20.21 -4.52 2.85
N ARG A 35 19.30 -3.59 3.19
CA ARG A 35 19.59 -2.15 3.23
C ARG A 35 20.68 -1.77 4.23
N GLN A 36 20.73 -2.47 5.36
CA GLN A 36 21.74 -2.26 6.42
C GLN A 36 23.09 -2.90 6.10
N THR A 37 23.16 -3.76 5.08
CA THR A 37 24.36 -4.48 4.66
C THR A 37 24.65 -4.23 3.17
N PRO A 38 24.93 -2.97 2.77
CA PRO A 38 25.04 -2.56 1.36
C PRO A 38 26.13 -3.31 0.59
N ASP A 39 27.20 -3.74 1.26
CA ASP A 39 28.31 -4.45 0.64
C ASP A 39 27.97 -5.92 0.28
N ASN A 40 26.83 -6.43 0.75
CA ASN A 40 26.42 -7.80 0.51
C ASN A 40 25.27 -7.86 -0.52
N VAL A 41 25.66 -7.79 -1.79
CA VAL A 41 24.72 -7.87 -2.94
C VAL A 41 23.93 -9.19 -2.94
N ASP A 42 24.51 -10.29 -2.47
CA ASP A 42 23.82 -11.57 -2.41
C ASP A 42 22.65 -11.55 -1.41
N LEU A 43 22.79 -10.85 -0.28
CA LEU A 43 21.67 -10.64 0.65
C LEU A 43 20.54 -9.85 0.00
N LEU A 44 20.86 -8.81 -0.77
CA LEU A 44 19.86 -8.04 -1.52
C LEU A 44 19.12 -8.94 -2.52
N ARG A 45 19.86 -9.66 -3.37
CA ARG A 45 19.25 -10.56 -4.37
C ARG A 45 18.38 -11.63 -3.74
N GLN A 46 18.81 -12.20 -2.61
CA GLN A 46 18.02 -13.17 -1.85
C GLN A 46 16.75 -12.56 -1.27
N ALA A 47 16.82 -11.36 -0.70
CA ALA A 47 15.65 -10.66 -0.15
C ALA A 47 14.64 -10.31 -1.25
N LEU A 48 15.10 -9.77 -2.38
CA LEU A 48 14.26 -9.47 -3.54
C LEU A 48 13.64 -10.72 -4.16
N SER A 49 14.41 -11.80 -4.30
CA SER A 49 13.90 -13.07 -4.84
C SER A 49 12.84 -13.70 -3.93
N LEU A 50 13.01 -13.60 -2.61
CA LEU A 50 12.01 -14.06 -1.65
C LEU A 50 10.73 -13.22 -1.77
N ASN A 51 10.89 -11.89 -1.81
CA ASN A 51 9.78 -10.96 -1.97
C ASN A 51 8.96 -11.27 -3.23
N GLN A 52 9.64 -11.47 -4.37
CA GLN A 52 9.00 -11.83 -5.63
C GLN A 52 8.19 -13.14 -5.51
N ARG A 53 8.79 -14.20 -4.95
CA ARG A 53 8.11 -15.49 -4.79
C ARG A 53 6.87 -15.40 -3.92
N LEU A 54 6.96 -14.65 -2.81
CA LEU A 54 5.82 -14.43 -1.93
C LEU A 54 4.69 -13.73 -2.67
N TRP A 55 4.98 -12.65 -3.39
CA TRP A 55 3.96 -11.91 -4.14
C TRP A 55 3.36 -12.70 -5.32
N THR A 56 4.12 -13.58 -5.97
CA THR A 56 3.58 -14.51 -6.97
C THR A 56 2.57 -15.50 -6.37
N ILE A 57 2.76 -15.93 -5.12
CA ILE A 57 1.78 -16.77 -4.42
C ILE A 57 0.48 -15.97 -4.20
N PHE A 58 0.58 -14.75 -3.67
CA PHE A 58 -0.59 -13.86 -3.51
C PHE A 58 -1.32 -13.64 -4.84
N GLN A 59 -0.58 -13.33 -5.92
CA GLN A 59 -1.17 -13.15 -7.25
C GLN A 59 -1.99 -14.37 -7.69
N THR A 60 -1.42 -15.56 -7.52
CA THR A 60 -2.07 -16.82 -7.91
C THR A 60 -3.35 -17.05 -7.10
N SER A 61 -3.31 -16.79 -5.79
CA SER A 61 -4.50 -16.88 -4.91
C SER A 61 -5.59 -15.86 -5.24
N MET A 62 -5.24 -14.66 -5.75
CA MET A 62 -6.22 -13.62 -6.08
C MET A 62 -6.88 -13.81 -7.46
N VAL A 63 -6.21 -14.48 -8.39
CA VAL A 63 -6.77 -14.81 -9.72
C VAL A 63 -7.60 -16.09 -9.71
N ASP A 64 -7.49 -16.91 -8.66
CA ASP A 64 -8.30 -18.11 -8.49
C ASP A 64 -9.81 -17.76 -8.51
N PRO A 65 -10.62 -18.37 -9.40
CA PRO A 65 -12.07 -18.17 -9.43
C PRO A 65 -12.77 -18.51 -8.10
N GLU A 66 -12.21 -19.45 -7.33
CA GLU A 66 -12.74 -19.92 -6.05
C GLU A 66 -12.26 -19.07 -4.85
N CYS A 67 -11.54 -17.97 -5.11
CA CYS A 67 -11.06 -17.08 -4.05
C CYS A 67 -12.24 -16.49 -3.26
N PRO A 68 -12.33 -16.71 -1.94
CA PRO A 68 -13.47 -16.29 -1.12
C PRO A 68 -13.51 -14.78 -0.84
N LEU A 69 -12.48 -14.03 -1.27
CA LEU A 69 -12.38 -12.60 -1.05
C LEU A 69 -13.24 -11.81 -2.04
N PRO A 70 -13.84 -10.67 -1.62
CA PRO A 70 -14.56 -9.79 -2.53
C PRO A 70 -13.68 -9.32 -3.70
N LYS A 71 -14.31 -9.12 -4.87
CA LYS A 71 -13.62 -8.71 -6.10
C LYS A 71 -12.75 -7.46 -5.90
N ASP A 72 -13.26 -6.43 -5.24
CA ASP A 72 -12.51 -5.18 -5.05
C ASP A 72 -11.24 -5.39 -4.20
N ILE A 73 -11.28 -6.29 -3.21
CA ILE A 73 -10.10 -6.63 -2.40
C ILE A 73 -9.08 -7.36 -3.25
N ARG A 74 -9.52 -8.33 -4.06
CA ARG A 74 -8.65 -9.07 -4.99
C ARG A 74 -7.99 -8.14 -6.00
N ASP A 75 -8.76 -7.26 -6.62
CA ASP A 75 -8.27 -6.30 -7.60
C ASP A 75 -7.25 -5.33 -6.99
N ASN A 76 -7.48 -4.87 -5.76
CA ASN A 76 -6.51 -4.03 -5.03
C ASN A 76 -5.20 -4.76 -4.74
N VAL A 77 -5.25 -6.04 -4.32
CA VAL A 77 -4.05 -6.85 -4.09
C VAL A 77 -3.29 -7.10 -5.39
N LEU A 78 -3.99 -7.35 -6.50
CA LEU A 78 -3.38 -7.50 -7.83
C LEU A 78 -2.74 -6.19 -8.33
N ALA A 79 -3.34 -5.03 -8.04
CA ALA A 79 -2.73 -3.75 -8.37
C ALA A 79 -1.43 -3.52 -7.58
N LEU A 80 -1.41 -3.88 -6.29
CA LEU A 80 -0.19 -3.83 -5.47
C LEU A 80 0.87 -4.81 -5.99
N SER A 81 0.48 -5.99 -6.43
CA SER A 81 1.42 -7.01 -6.90
C SER A 81 2.17 -6.56 -8.15
N ILE A 82 1.52 -5.83 -9.07
CA ILE A 82 2.17 -5.22 -10.24
C ILE A 82 3.23 -4.20 -9.81
N ILE A 83 2.94 -3.39 -8.78
CA ILE A 83 3.91 -2.42 -8.25
C ILE A 83 5.12 -3.15 -7.65
N VAL A 84 4.87 -4.21 -6.88
CA VAL A 84 5.92 -5.00 -6.24
C VAL A 84 6.82 -5.68 -7.26
N ASP A 85 6.24 -6.30 -8.30
CA ASP A 85 7.01 -6.94 -9.36
C ASP A 85 7.93 -5.93 -10.03
N ARG A 86 7.38 -4.79 -10.48
CA ARG A 86 8.17 -3.73 -11.13
C ARG A 86 9.31 -3.23 -10.26
N GLN A 87 9.02 -2.89 -9.00
CA GLN A 87 10.05 -2.43 -8.06
C GLN A 87 11.10 -3.51 -7.78
N THR A 88 10.68 -4.78 -7.69
CA THR A 88 11.61 -5.88 -7.46
C THR A 88 12.54 -6.07 -8.66
N PHE A 89 12.01 -6.01 -9.90
CA PHE A 89 12.82 -6.06 -11.11
C PHE A 89 13.78 -4.88 -11.23
N ASP A 90 13.32 -3.65 -11.01
CA ASP A 90 14.16 -2.45 -11.05
C ASP A 90 15.35 -2.59 -10.07
N ARG A 91 15.10 -3.11 -8.86
CA ARG A 91 16.13 -3.34 -7.85
C ARG A 91 17.06 -4.51 -8.16
N LEU A 92 16.59 -5.53 -8.87
CA LEU A 92 17.47 -6.61 -9.35
C LEU A 92 18.41 -6.16 -10.47
N ILE A 93 18.03 -5.10 -11.20
CA ILE A 93 18.83 -4.47 -12.26
C ILE A 93 19.85 -3.49 -11.66
N ASP A 94 19.39 -2.51 -10.87
CA ASP A 94 20.25 -1.44 -10.36
C ASP A 94 20.98 -1.77 -9.06
N LEU A 95 20.53 -2.79 -8.33
CA LEU A 95 21.06 -3.22 -7.03
C LEU A 95 21.13 -2.09 -5.98
N ASP A 96 20.28 -1.07 -6.12
CA ASP A 96 20.28 0.10 -5.26
C ASP A 96 19.50 -0.15 -3.97
N VAL A 97 20.23 -0.42 -2.89
CA VAL A 97 19.68 -0.66 -1.55
C VAL A 97 18.93 0.55 -0.97
N ASN A 98 19.18 1.76 -1.46
CA ASN A 98 18.51 2.97 -0.95
C ASN A 98 17.07 3.11 -1.46
N LYS A 99 16.67 2.29 -2.43
CA LYS A 99 15.33 2.35 -3.03
C LYS A 99 14.45 1.16 -2.65
N LEU A 100 14.62 0.64 -1.44
CA LEU A 100 13.85 -0.48 -0.90
C LEU A 100 12.62 -0.06 -0.08
N ASP A 101 12.51 1.21 0.29
CA ASP A 101 11.48 1.72 1.21
C ASP A 101 10.06 1.37 0.75
N ARG A 102 9.78 1.56 -0.55
CA ARG A 102 8.47 1.25 -1.11
C ARG A 102 8.10 -0.24 -0.97
N LEU A 103 9.05 -1.16 -1.16
CA LEU A 103 8.81 -2.60 -0.99
C LEU A 103 8.60 -2.95 0.48
N ILE A 104 9.38 -2.34 1.38
CA ILE A 104 9.28 -2.54 2.82
C ILE A 104 7.91 -2.05 3.33
N ASP A 105 7.48 -0.86 2.91
CA ASP A 105 6.24 -0.25 3.37
C ASP A 105 5.01 -1.01 2.88
N ILE A 106 5.00 -1.44 1.61
CA ILE A 106 3.93 -2.29 1.07
C ILE A 106 3.80 -3.57 1.88
N ASN A 107 4.91 -4.28 2.12
CA ASN A 107 4.89 -5.53 2.89
C ASN A 107 4.36 -5.32 4.32
N ARG A 108 4.81 -4.26 5.00
CA ARG A 108 4.35 -3.94 6.37
C ARG A 108 2.88 -3.54 6.41
N ALA A 109 2.42 -2.74 5.46
CA ALA A 109 1.03 -2.30 5.40
C ALA A 109 0.08 -3.48 5.15
N VAL A 110 0.41 -4.36 4.21
CA VAL A 110 -0.41 -5.55 3.91
C VAL A 110 -0.36 -6.55 5.08
N ALA A 111 0.81 -6.78 5.69
CA ALA A 111 0.92 -7.61 6.89
C ALA A 111 0.02 -7.09 8.02
N THR A 112 0.05 -5.78 8.27
CA THR A 112 -0.80 -5.13 9.27
C THR A 112 -2.29 -5.34 8.98
N GLY A 113 -2.70 -5.16 7.72
CA GLY A 113 -4.09 -5.38 7.31
C GLY A 113 -4.54 -6.84 7.43
N LEU A 114 -3.65 -7.80 7.20
CA LEU A 114 -3.94 -9.23 7.37
C LEU A 114 -4.02 -9.64 8.85
N SER A 115 -3.18 -9.06 9.71
CA SER A 115 -3.22 -9.28 11.15
C SER A 115 -4.44 -8.65 11.84
N GLN A 116 -5.05 -7.64 11.22
CA GLN A 116 -6.31 -7.07 11.70
C GLN A 116 -7.47 -8.01 11.32
N ARG A 117 -8.12 -8.62 12.32
CA ARG A 117 -9.38 -9.34 12.08
C ARG A 117 -10.49 -8.32 11.82
N PRO A 118 -11.12 -8.32 10.64
CA PRO A 118 -12.38 -7.62 10.48
C PRO A 118 -13.41 -8.30 11.40
N ALA A 119 -14.12 -7.53 12.21
CA ALA A 119 -15.31 -8.05 12.88
C ALA A 119 -16.26 -8.63 11.81
N PRO A 120 -16.89 -9.80 12.05
CA PRO A 120 -17.86 -10.34 11.10
C PRO A 120 -18.97 -9.30 10.90
N GLY A 121 -19.09 -8.77 9.68
CA GLY A 121 -20.11 -7.78 9.31
C GLY A 121 -19.63 -6.35 9.04
N ALA A 122 -18.33 -6.04 9.22
CA ALA A 122 -17.79 -4.79 8.72
C ALA A 122 -17.56 -4.91 7.21
N ALA A 123 -18.64 -4.76 6.42
CA ALA A 123 -18.54 -4.45 5.01
C ALA A 123 -17.57 -3.27 4.88
N ALA A 124 -16.44 -3.50 4.20
CA ALA A 124 -15.43 -2.50 3.95
C ALA A 124 -16.11 -1.33 3.24
N SER A 125 -16.42 -0.27 3.99
CA SER A 125 -16.74 1.01 3.38
C SER A 125 -15.49 1.41 2.61
N PRO A 126 -15.59 1.71 1.30
CA PRO A 126 -14.43 2.12 0.54
C PRO A 126 -13.89 3.37 1.24
N ALA A 127 -12.64 3.29 1.71
CA ALA A 127 -11.94 4.44 2.23
C ALA A 127 -12.06 5.54 1.18
N ALA A 128 -12.84 6.58 1.53
CA ALA A 128 -13.03 7.74 0.70
C ALA A 128 -11.63 8.29 0.37
N GLN A 129 -11.24 8.16 -0.89
CA GLN A 129 -10.17 9.00 -1.43
C GLN A 129 -10.56 10.44 -1.06
N PRO A 130 -9.67 11.24 -0.45
CA PRO A 130 -9.96 12.64 -0.25
C PRO A 130 -10.10 13.25 -1.64
N THR A 131 -11.35 13.42 -2.09
CA THR A 131 -11.64 14.25 -3.25
C THR A 131 -11.19 15.63 -2.83
N MET A 132 -10.06 16.11 -3.38
CA MET A 132 -9.74 17.53 -3.33
C MET A 132 -10.85 18.26 -4.06
N ALA A 133 -11.90 18.62 -3.32
CA ALA A 133 -12.90 19.57 -3.76
C ALA A 133 -12.19 20.91 -3.89
N ALA A 134 -11.97 21.33 -5.14
CA ALA A 134 -11.59 22.70 -5.44
C ALA A 134 -12.59 23.67 -4.77
N PRO A 135 -12.14 24.76 -4.13
CA PRO A 135 -13.06 25.70 -3.51
C PRO A 135 -13.82 26.45 -4.60
N VAL A 136 -15.15 26.38 -4.57
CA VAL A 136 -16.04 27.21 -5.37
C VAL A 136 -15.79 28.68 -5.01
N PRO A 137 -15.51 29.59 -5.98
CA PRO A 137 -15.36 30.99 -5.67
C PRO A 137 -16.73 31.60 -5.35
N LYS A 138 -16.79 32.34 -4.24
CA LYS A 138 -17.96 33.11 -3.79
C LYS A 138 -18.28 34.21 -4.83
N PRO A 139 -19.54 34.40 -5.26
CA PRO A 139 -19.88 35.46 -6.20
C PRO A 139 -19.71 36.86 -5.56
N PRO A 140 -19.36 37.89 -6.35
CA PRO A 140 -19.11 39.23 -5.83
C PRO A 140 -20.41 39.85 -5.29
N GLN A 141 -20.34 40.33 -4.05
CA GLN A 141 -21.44 41.03 -3.39
C GLN A 141 -21.50 42.46 -3.95
N ALA A 142 -22.66 42.86 -4.48
CA ALA A 142 -22.89 44.21 -4.98
C ALA A 142 -22.80 45.25 -3.84
N PRO A 143 -22.28 46.47 -4.11
CA PRO A 143 -22.19 47.51 -3.08
C PRO A 143 -23.59 48.06 -2.71
N PRO A 144 -23.77 48.56 -1.47
CA PRO A 144 -25.06 49.11 -1.04
C PRO A 144 -25.35 50.46 -1.73
N PRO A 145 -26.63 50.85 -1.89
CA PRO A 145 -26.98 52.14 -2.48
C PRO A 145 -26.63 53.29 -1.54
N SER A 146 -26.10 54.39 -2.11
CA SER A 146 -25.87 55.64 -1.39
C SER A 146 -27.19 56.34 -1.03
N PRO A 147 -27.30 57.00 0.14
CA PRO A 147 -28.53 57.66 0.55
C PRO A 147 -28.75 58.99 -0.19
N SER A 148 -29.99 59.20 -0.64
CA SER A 148 -30.50 60.39 -1.31
C SER A 148 -30.26 61.68 -0.52
N GLY A 149 -29.58 62.65 -1.14
CA GLY A 149 -29.48 64.02 -0.64
C GLY A 149 -30.81 64.76 -0.85
N LYS A 150 -31.43 65.21 0.24
CA LYS A 150 -32.56 66.12 0.20
C LYS A 150 -32.07 67.55 -0.08
N LEU A 151 -32.66 68.16 -1.11
CA LEU A 151 -32.60 69.59 -1.38
C LEU A 151 -33.11 70.37 -0.16
N SER A 152 -32.35 71.37 0.27
CA SER A 152 -32.85 72.46 1.11
C SER A 152 -32.38 73.77 0.50
N ILE A 153 -33.29 74.36 -0.28
CA ILE A 153 -33.27 75.77 -0.60
C ILE A 153 -33.79 76.51 0.65
N SER A 154 -33.11 77.58 1.05
CA SER A 154 -33.63 78.54 2.03
C SER A 154 -33.43 79.93 1.46
N ILE A 155 -34.44 80.74 1.74
CA ILE A 155 -34.77 82.08 1.25
C ILE A 155 -33.60 83.07 1.41
#